data_AF-A0A7C4Z0Z2-F1
#
_entry.id   AF-A0A7C4Z0Z2-F1
#
_cell.length_a   1.000
_cell.length_b   1.000
_cell.length_c   1.000
_cell.angle_alpha   90.00
_cell.angle_beta   90.00
_cell.angle_gamma   90.00
#
_symmetry.space_group_name_H-M   'P 1'
#
loop_
_entity.id
_entity.type
_entity.pdbx_description
1 polymer ?
#
loop_
_entity_poly.entity_id
_entity_poly.type
_entity_poly.pdbx_seq_one_letter_code
_entity_poly.pdbx_strand_id
1 'polypeptide(L)'
;MPLRVNHHNRVKFRKKKRSLKPLAIISVILILGVAGYVWAAQNNFKKGSEEKNEVKAIENIFKTEPKKPPAITVAETQAKIDTITAAARGTYGYYVIDLKGDEAFGKNETYSFTAASSIKVPFAIYVYSLVEKGSLSPEKIWT
;
A
#
# COMPACT_ATOMS: atom_id res chain seq x y z
N MET A 1 38.16 -68.66 -66.19
CA MET A 1 37.23 -69.42 -65.32
C MET A 1 36.39 -68.43 -64.52
N PRO A 2 35.05 -68.53 -64.55
CA PRO A 2 34.16 -67.53 -63.98
C PRO A 2 33.49 -67.97 -62.66
N LEU A 3 32.80 -67.00 -62.03
CA LEU A 3 31.74 -67.11 -61.00
C LEU A 3 32.14 -67.45 -59.56
N ARG A 4 31.85 -66.54 -58.61
CA ARG A 4 30.53 -66.56 -57.94
C ARG A 4 30.30 -65.32 -57.06
N VAL A 5 29.23 -64.62 -57.41
CA VAL A 5 28.49 -63.64 -56.60
C VAL A 5 28.01 -64.32 -55.32
N ASN A 6 28.05 -63.62 -54.17
CA ASN A 6 27.33 -64.06 -52.97
C ASN A 6 26.51 -62.95 -52.32
N HIS A 7 25.41 -63.38 -51.72
CA HIS A 7 24.12 -62.71 -51.68
C HIS A 7 24.00 -61.39 -50.89
N HIS A 8 23.17 -60.51 -51.46
CA HIS A 8 22.44 -59.46 -50.77
C HIS A 8 21.68 -59.98 -49.54
N ASN A 9 21.95 -59.37 -48.39
CA ASN A 9 21.13 -59.51 -47.20
C ASN A 9 20.20 -58.29 -47.09
N ARG A 10 18.93 -58.43 -47.53
CA ARG A 10 17.90 -57.39 -47.36
C ARG A 10 17.12 -57.63 -46.08
N VAL A 11 17.43 -56.88 -45.04
CA VAL A 11 16.66 -56.87 -43.79
C VAL A 11 15.34 -56.12 -44.04
N LYS A 12 14.21 -56.85 -44.05
CA LYS A 12 12.87 -56.27 -44.13
C LYS A 12 12.38 -55.87 -42.72
N PHE A 13 12.55 -54.62 -42.34
CA PHE A 13 11.88 -54.09 -41.14
C PHE A 13 10.44 -53.66 -41.45
N ARG A 14 9.48 -54.40 -40.89
CA ARG A 14 8.03 -54.10 -40.94
C ARG A 14 7.77 -52.77 -40.21
N LYS A 15 7.14 -51.80 -40.91
CA LYS A 15 6.64 -50.57 -40.29
C LYS A 15 5.51 -50.91 -39.31
N LYS A 16 5.77 -50.77 -38.00
CA LYS A 16 4.76 -50.91 -36.94
C LYS A 16 3.85 -49.68 -36.96
N LYS A 17 2.58 -49.86 -37.33
CA LYS A 17 1.53 -48.81 -37.39
C LYS A 17 1.29 -48.30 -35.96
N ARG A 18 1.87 -47.14 -35.60
CA ARG A 18 1.67 -46.50 -34.28
C ARG A 18 0.21 -46.04 -34.18
N SER A 19 -0.54 -46.56 -33.21
CA SER A 19 -1.91 -46.13 -32.97
C SER A 19 -1.92 -44.73 -32.36
N LEU A 20 -2.61 -43.79 -33.00
CA LEU A 20 -2.75 -42.36 -32.63
C LEU A 20 -3.47 -42.08 -31.29
N LYS A 21 -3.91 -43.12 -30.58
CA LYS A 21 -4.72 -42.99 -29.35
C LYS A 21 -4.04 -42.26 -28.17
N PRO A 22 -2.71 -42.38 -27.90
CA PRO A 22 -2.11 -41.70 -26.76
C PRO A 22 -1.87 -40.20 -27.00
N LEU A 23 -1.72 -39.76 -28.27
CA LEU A 23 -1.54 -38.34 -28.60
C LEU A 23 -2.81 -37.52 -28.37
N ALA A 24 -3.99 -38.11 -28.62
CA ALA A 24 -5.28 -37.46 -28.36
C ALA A 24 -5.53 -37.21 -26.86
N ILE A 25 -5.03 -38.08 -25.98
CA ILE A 25 -5.18 -37.94 -24.52
C ILE A 25 -4.34 -36.77 -24.01
N ILE A 26 -3.11 -36.62 -24.51
CA ILE A 26 -2.20 -35.53 -24.13
C ILE A 26 -2.77 -34.17 -24.55
N SER A 27 -3.39 -34.06 -25.73
CA SER A 27 -4.03 -32.82 -26.17
C SER A 27 -5.21 -32.39 -25.29
N VAL A 28 -5.99 -33.34 -24.78
CA VAL A 28 -7.14 -33.02 -23.89
C VAL A 28 -6.68 -32.48 -22.54
N ILE A 29 -5.61 -33.06 -21.96
CA ILE A 29 -5.04 -32.58 -20.70
C ILE A 29 -4.47 -31.16 -20.84
N LEU A 30 -3.80 -30.87 -21.96
CA LEU A 30 -3.28 -29.53 -22.26
C LEU A 30 -4.39 -28.49 -22.37
N ILE A 31 -5.49 -28.81 -23.07
CA ILE A 31 -6.63 -27.91 -23.22
C ILE A 31 -7.30 -27.64 -21.87
N LEU A 32 -7.47 -28.66 -21.03
CA LEU A 32 -8.05 -28.50 -19.68
C LEU A 32 -7.14 -27.66 -18.77
N GLY A 33 -5.82 -27.84 -18.85
CA GLY A 33 -4.86 -27.03 -18.10
C GLY A 33 -4.89 -25.56 -18.49
N VAL A 34 -4.96 -25.26 -19.79
CA VAL A 34 -5.06 -23.87 -20.29
C VAL A 34 -6.40 -23.25 -19.89
N ALA A 35 -7.50 -23.99 -20.00
CA ALA A 35 -8.82 -23.49 -19.57
C ALA A 35 -8.85 -23.19 -18.06
N GLY A 36 -8.26 -24.08 -17.24
CA GLY A 36 -8.13 -23.86 -15.79
C GLY A 36 -7.27 -22.64 -15.45
N TYR A 37 -6.16 -22.45 -16.16
CA TYR A 37 -5.27 -21.29 -15.98
C TYR A 37 -5.98 -19.98 -16.35
N VAL A 38 -6.70 -19.94 -17.47
CA VAL A 38 -7.47 -18.76 -17.90
C VAL A 38 -8.59 -18.44 -16.90
N TRP A 39 -9.29 -19.46 -16.38
CA TRP A 39 -10.34 -19.27 -15.38
C TRP A 39 -9.77 -18.71 -14.06
N ALA A 40 -8.65 -19.24 -13.58
CA ALA A 40 -7.98 -18.73 -12.38
C ALA A 40 -7.46 -17.29 -12.56
N ALA A 41 -6.91 -16.95 -13.72
CA ALA A 41 -6.44 -15.60 -14.04
C ALA A 41 -7.61 -14.59 -14.07
N GLN A 42 -8.77 -14.97 -14.63
CA GLN A 42 -9.96 -14.13 -14.64
C GLN A 42 -10.54 -13.91 -13.23
N ASN A 43 -10.48 -14.91 -12.36
CA ASN A 43 -11.02 -14.80 -11.00
C ASN A 43 -10.16 -13.91 -10.08
N ASN A 44 -8.83 -13.94 -10.24
CA ASN A 44 -7.91 -13.06 -9.50
C ASN A 44 -8.03 -11.58 -9.89
N PHE A 45 -8.52 -11.26 -11.09
CA PHE A 45 -8.74 -9.87 -11.53
C PHE A 45 -9.92 -9.18 -10.83
N LYS A 46 -10.87 -9.94 -10.25
CA LYS A 46 -12.01 -9.38 -9.50
C LYS A 46 -11.62 -8.85 -8.11
N LYS A 47 -10.48 -9.27 -7.55
CA LYS A 47 -10.01 -8.79 -6.24
C LYS A 47 -9.49 -7.36 -6.25
N GLY A 48 -9.14 -6.82 -7.42
CA GLY A 48 -8.67 -5.43 -7.58
C GLY A 48 -9.79 -4.37 -7.64
N SER A 49 -11.06 -4.73 -7.47
CA SER A 49 -12.16 -3.77 -7.44
C SER A 49 -12.46 -3.20 -6.05
N GLU A 50 -12.04 -3.86 -4.97
CA GLU A 50 -12.21 -3.36 -3.60
C GLU A 50 -11.24 -2.22 -3.29
N GLU A 51 -9.96 -2.37 -3.66
CA GLU A 51 -8.92 -1.35 -3.45
C GLU A 51 -9.21 -0.04 -4.21
N LYS A 52 -9.80 -0.12 -5.42
CA LYS A 52 -10.21 1.07 -6.18
C LYS A 52 -11.39 1.82 -5.55
N ASN A 53 -12.21 1.15 -4.75
CA ASN A 53 -13.33 1.78 -4.06
C ASN A 53 -12.84 2.49 -2.78
N GLU A 54 -11.84 1.94 -2.09
CA GLU A 54 -11.23 2.58 -0.91
C GLU A 54 -10.44 3.84 -1.26
N VAL A 55 -9.65 3.81 -2.33
CA VAL A 55 -8.89 5.00 -2.78
C VAL A 55 -9.83 6.14 -3.21
N LYS A 56 -10.94 5.82 -3.88
CA LYS A 56 -11.96 6.81 -4.24
C LYS A 56 -12.71 7.36 -3.03
N ALA A 57 -12.92 6.56 -1.99
CA ALA A 57 -13.54 7.01 -0.75
C ALA A 57 -12.64 8.03 -0.02
N ILE A 58 -11.32 7.77 0.04
CA ILE A 58 -10.34 8.68 0.64
C ILE A 58 -10.25 9.98 -0.17
N GLU A 59 -10.20 9.91 -1.50
CA GLU A 59 -10.16 11.10 -2.37
C GLU A 59 -11.40 12.00 -2.20
N ASN A 60 -12.58 11.40 -1.98
CA ASN A 60 -13.81 12.16 -1.70
C ASN A 60 -13.80 12.84 -0.33
N ILE A 61 -13.15 12.27 0.69
CA ILE A 61 -13.00 12.90 2.02
C ILE A 61 -12.15 14.18 1.93
N PHE A 62 -11.15 14.21 1.04
CA PHE A 62 -10.29 15.40 0.85
C PHE A 62 -10.88 16.44 -0.12
N LYS A 63 -11.86 16.07 -0.95
CA LYS A 63 -12.52 16.98 -1.92
C LYS A 63 -13.70 17.74 -1.33
N THR A 64 -14.25 17.31 -0.21
CA THR A 64 -15.22 18.12 0.52
C THR A 64 -14.47 19.26 1.21
N GLU A 65 -14.68 20.50 0.74
CA GLU A 65 -14.23 21.67 1.49
C GLU A 65 -14.76 21.55 2.93
N PRO A 66 -13.92 21.75 3.95
CA PRO A 66 -14.37 21.72 5.32
C PRO A 66 -15.46 22.78 5.45
N LYS A 67 -16.70 22.34 5.72
CA LYS A 67 -17.82 23.24 6.02
C LYS A 67 -17.33 24.19 7.09
N LYS A 68 -17.11 25.47 6.73
CA LYS A 68 -16.57 26.49 7.63
C LYS A 68 -17.37 26.39 8.92
N PRO A 69 -16.76 25.97 10.05
CA PRO A 69 -17.48 25.92 11.30
C PRO A 69 -18.07 27.31 11.55
N PRO A 70 -19.21 27.41 12.26
CA PRO A 70 -19.74 28.71 12.67
C PRO A 70 -18.59 29.53 13.25
N ALA A 71 -18.52 30.82 12.92
CA ALA A 71 -17.41 31.68 13.32
C ALA A 71 -17.41 31.84 14.85
N ILE A 72 -16.84 30.85 15.55
CA ILE A 72 -16.56 30.92 16.98
C ILE A 72 -15.40 31.88 17.10
N THR A 73 -15.58 32.95 17.88
CA THR A 73 -14.53 33.95 18.04
C THR A 73 -13.38 33.41 18.90
N VAL A 74 -12.20 34.03 18.80
CA VAL A 74 -11.07 33.78 19.71
C VAL A 74 -11.51 33.86 21.17
N ALA A 75 -12.28 34.90 21.52
CA ALA A 75 -12.77 35.12 22.88
C ALA A 75 -13.68 33.99 23.38
N GLU A 76 -14.61 33.52 22.55
CA GLU A 76 -15.49 32.40 22.89
C GLU A 76 -14.73 31.09 23.05
N THR A 77 -13.71 30.86 22.21
CA THR A 77 -12.87 29.66 22.29
C THR A 77 -12.01 29.68 23.56
N GLN A 78 -11.39 30.81 23.84
CA GLN A 78 -10.62 31.04 25.06
C GLN A 78 -11.46 30.83 26.31
N ALA A 79 -12.64 31.43 26.39
CA ALA A 79 -13.55 31.29 27.54
C ALA A 79 -13.96 29.82 27.78
N LYS A 80 -14.18 29.04 26.71
CA LYS A 80 -14.47 27.61 26.82
C LYS A 80 -13.29 26.82 27.38
N ILE A 81 -12.08 27.06 26.88
CA ILE A 81 -10.86 26.38 27.36
C ILE A 81 -10.58 26.77 28.82
N ASP A 82 -10.75 28.04 29.17
CA ASP A 82 -10.61 28.52 30.55
C ASP A 82 -11.62 27.86 31.49
N THR A 83 -12.87 27.70 31.05
CA THR A 83 -13.89 27.00 31.84
C THR A 83 -13.52 25.53 32.08
N ILE A 84 -13.02 24.85 31.05
CA ILE A 84 -12.57 23.43 31.15
C ILE A 84 -11.39 23.31 32.11
N THR A 85 -10.40 24.21 31.99
CA THR A 85 -9.18 24.16 32.79
C THR A 85 -9.40 24.61 34.24
N ALA A 86 -10.34 25.53 34.50
CA ALA A 86 -10.69 25.97 35.84
C ALA A 86 -11.32 24.86 36.71
N ALA A 87 -12.03 23.91 36.10
CA ALA A 87 -12.62 22.77 36.80
C ALA A 87 -11.60 21.69 37.19
N ALA A 88 -10.38 21.75 36.65
CA ALA A 88 -9.39 20.71 36.78
C ALA A 88 -8.27 21.09 37.77
N ARG A 89 -7.68 20.10 38.45
CA ARG A 89 -6.60 20.32 39.43
C ARG A 89 -5.24 20.34 38.73
N GLY A 90 -4.49 21.42 38.88
CA GLY A 90 -3.11 21.52 38.40
C GLY A 90 -2.81 22.85 37.71
N THR A 91 -1.62 22.94 37.10
CA THR A 91 -1.25 24.07 36.23
C THR A 91 -1.50 23.67 34.79
N TYR A 92 -2.27 24.49 34.07
CA TYR A 92 -2.60 24.27 32.66
C TYR A 92 -2.02 25.39 31.81
N GLY A 93 -1.51 25.03 30.65
CA GLY A 93 -1.14 25.97 29.60
C GLY A 93 -1.70 25.45 28.28
N TYR A 94 -2.06 26.39 27.41
CA TYR A 94 -2.50 26.08 26.06
C TYR A 94 -2.07 27.19 25.13
N TYR A 95 -1.89 26.83 23.86
CA TYR A 95 -1.60 27.74 22.78
C TYR A 95 -2.39 27.28 21.56
N VAL A 96 -3.19 28.18 20.99
CA VAL A 96 -4.03 27.93 19.82
C VAL A 96 -3.54 28.85 18.72
N ILE A 97 -3.32 28.27 17.54
CA ILE A 97 -2.87 28.98 16.35
C ILE A 97 -3.74 28.59 15.16
N ASP A 98 -4.20 29.57 14.40
CA ASP A 98 -4.73 29.33 13.06
C ASP A 98 -3.56 28.99 12.13
N LEU A 99 -3.64 27.84 11.46
CA LEU A 99 -2.64 27.40 10.49
C LEU A 99 -2.53 28.33 9.27
N LYS A 100 -3.52 29.19 9.05
CA LYS A 100 -3.48 30.25 8.03
C LYS A 100 -2.72 31.51 8.50
N GLY A 101 -2.41 31.61 9.79
CA GLY A 101 -1.47 32.59 10.34
C GLY A 101 -2.07 33.90 10.85
N ASP A 102 -3.39 34.06 10.81
CA ASP A 102 -4.01 35.36 11.10
C ASP A 102 -4.33 35.56 12.59
N GLU A 103 -4.48 34.47 13.37
CA GLU A 103 -4.89 34.54 14.77
C GLU A 103 -4.16 33.50 15.64
N ALA A 104 -3.68 33.93 16.81
CA ALA A 104 -3.15 33.04 17.85
C ALA A 104 -3.45 33.60 19.24
N PHE A 105 -3.64 32.71 20.21
CA PHE A 105 -3.87 33.08 21.61
C PHE A 105 -3.48 31.93 22.54
N GLY A 106 -3.15 32.25 23.79
CA GLY A 106 -2.76 31.25 24.76
C GLY A 106 -2.90 31.70 26.21
N LYS A 107 -2.55 30.77 27.10
CA LYS A 107 -2.45 30.98 28.55
C LYS A 107 -1.24 30.23 29.05
N ASN A 108 -0.48 30.87 29.95
CA ASN A 108 0.78 30.32 30.48
C ASN A 108 1.77 29.93 29.38
N GLU A 109 1.85 30.75 28.32
CA GLU A 109 2.63 30.47 27.10
C GLU A 109 4.14 30.32 27.36
N THR A 110 4.65 31.03 28.37
CA THR A 110 6.06 30.99 28.78
C THR A 110 6.34 29.98 29.89
N TYR A 111 5.31 29.32 30.42
CA TYR A 111 5.48 28.32 31.47
C TYR A 111 6.03 27.03 30.86
N SER A 112 7.03 26.43 31.52
CA SER A 112 7.65 25.20 31.05
C SER A 112 6.83 23.97 31.47
N PHE A 113 6.41 23.18 30.49
CA PHE A 113 5.72 21.91 30.69
C PHE A 113 6.60 20.74 30.27
N THR A 114 6.40 19.57 30.88
CA THR A 114 7.05 18.34 30.43
C THR A 114 6.47 17.93 29.08
N ALA A 115 7.30 17.90 28.04
CA ALA A 115 6.87 17.56 26.68
C ALA A 115 6.32 16.11 26.56
N ALA A 116 6.68 15.21 27.49
CA ALA A 116 6.25 13.80 27.46
C ALA A 116 6.43 13.21 26.05
N SER A 117 5.37 12.65 25.45
CA SER A 117 5.44 12.09 24.09
C SER A 117 5.34 13.12 22.96
N SER A 118 5.06 14.41 23.23
CA SER A 118 5.00 15.44 22.18
C SER A 118 6.35 15.71 21.53
N ILE A 119 7.46 15.42 22.24
CA ILE A 119 8.83 15.49 21.71
C ILE A 119 9.06 14.64 20.45
N LYS A 120 8.24 13.59 20.25
CA LYS A 120 8.34 12.73 19.06
C LYS A 120 8.05 13.47 17.77
N VAL A 121 7.23 14.54 17.80
CA VAL A 121 6.86 15.31 16.60
C VAL A 121 8.07 16.07 16.04
N PRO A 122 8.76 16.97 16.78
CA PRO A 122 9.95 17.63 16.26
C PRO A 122 11.07 16.64 15.93
N PHE A 123 11.15 15.51 16.65
CA PHE A 123 12.09 14.44 16.31
C PHE A 123 11.78 13.80 14.95
N ALA A 124 10.51 13.48 14.66
CA ALA A 124 10.11 12.95 13.36
C ALA A 124 10.36 13.96 12.23
N ILE A 125 10.06 15.24 12.45
CA ILE A 125 10.38 16.33 11.51
C ILE A 125 11.88 16.38 11.23
N TYR A 126 12.71 16.26 12.27
CA TYR A 126 14.16 16.22 12.12
C TYR A 126 14.61 15.02 11.29
N VAL A 127 14.09 13.81 11.56
CA VAL A 127 14.40 12.59 10.78
C VAL A 127 14.02 12.76 9.31
N TYR A 128 12.83 13.29 9.01
CA TYR A 128 12.43 13.57 7.63
C TYR A 128 13.36 14.58 6.95
N SER A 129 13.83 15.60 7.67
CA SER A 129 14.81 16.54 7.11
C SER A 129 16.16 15.88 6.78
N LEU A 130 16.57 14.84 7.52
CA LEU A 130 17.78 14.08 7.21
C LEU A 130 17.60 13.19 5.97
N VAL A 131 16.41 12.62 5.80
CA VAL A 131 16.04 11.86 4.60
C VAL A 131 16.04 12.76 3.37
N GLU A 132 15.40 13.92 3.47
CA GLU A 132 15.37 14.93 2.39
C GLU A 132 16.78 15.36 1.96
N LYS A 133 17.70 15.50 2.92
CA LYS A 133 19.11 15.85 2.68
C LYS A 133 19.97 14.68 2.19
N GLY A 134 19.41 13.49 2.00
CA GLY A 134 20.15 12.28 1.65
C GLY A 134 21.11 11.78 2.74
N SER A 135 21.03 12.33 3.95
CA SER A 135 21.86 11.95 5.10
C SER A 135 21.35 10.70 5.82
N LEU A 136 20.11 10.30 5.56
CA LEU A 136 19.48 9.10 6.07
C LEU A 136 18.72 8.40 4.94
N SER A 137 18.85 7.08 4.81
CA SER A 137 18.00 6.27 3.92
C SER A 137 16.76 5.79 4.69
N PRO A 138 15.54 6.00 4.15
CA PRO A 138 14.32 5.56 4.80
C PRO A 138 14.12 4.03 4.73
N GLU A 139 14.82 3.34 3.84
CA GLU A 139 14.76 1.87 3.68
C GLU A 139 15.73 1.14 4.62
N LYS A 140 16.69 1.86 5.20
CA LYS A 140 17.67 1.26 6.09
C LYS A 140 17.04 0.90 7.43
N ILE A 141 16.99 -0.40 7.73
CA ILE A 141 16.60 -0.90 9.04
C ILE A 141 17.79 -0.70 9.99
N TRP A 142 17.55 0.02 11.09
CA TRP A 142 18.52 0.21 12.16
C TRP A 142 18.13 -0.73 13.30
N THR A 143 18.84 -1.86 13.39
CA THR A 143 18.75 -2.85 14.48
C THR A 143 19.87 -2.66 15.48
#